data_AF-A0A5N5X895-F1
#
_entry.id   AF-A0A5N5X895-F1
#
_cell.length_a   1.000
_cell.length_b   1.000
_cell.length_c   1.000
_cell.angle_alpha   90.00
_cell.angle_beta   90.00
_cell.angle_gamma   90.00
#
_symmetry.space_group_name_H-M   'P 1'
#
loop_
_entity.id
_entity.type
_entity.pdbx_description
1 polymer ?
#
loop_
_entity_poly.entity_id
_entity_poly.type
_entity_poly.pdbx_seq_one_letter_code
_entity_poly.pdbx_strand_id
1 'polypeptide(L)'
;MQYLIDTYDKDNRISYATFSERYHSQTWLHFHMSGQDPYYGQAGWFVRSHLGNVPSAIERYRNEIRRITGVLGSVLRNQTWLVGDKCTYADLCFVPWQKWAPILGGDDIGDAFPLERWINEMKKRPAVAKVLEDQERALAESKNASE
;
A
#
# COMPACT_ATOMS: atom_id res chain seq x y z
N MET A 1 4.07 -3.11 13.96
CA MET A 1 3.95 -1.64 13.77
C MET A 1 3.43 -0.93 15.01
N GLN A 2 2.25 -1.29 15.57
CA GLN A 2 1.67 -0.62 16.76
C GLN A 2 2.65 -0.50 17.94
N TYR A 3 3.40 -1.57 18.24
CA TYR A 3 4.46 -1.52 19.26
C TYR A 3 5.46 -0.37 19.05
N LEU A 4 5.90 -0.11 17.82
CA LEU A 4 6.88 0.95 17.54
C LEU A 4 6.27 2.34 17.70
N ILE A 5 5.00 2.49 17.32
CA ILE A 5 4.26 3.75 17.49
C ILE A 5 4.10 4.03 18.99
N ASP A 6 3.55 3.08 19.75
CA ASP A 6 3.32 3.25 21.19
C ASP A 6 4.64 3.44 21.96
N THR A 7 5.73 2.79 21.53
CA THR A 7 7.02 2.84 22.22
C THR A 7 7.84 4.08 21.85
N TYR A 8 7.85 4.51 20.58
CA TYR A 8 8.81 5.48 20.08
C TYR A 8 8.20 6.76 19.49
N ASP A 9 6.93 6.77 19.03
CA ASP A 9 6.30 7.96 18.45
C ASP A 9 5.71 8.89 19.52
N LYS A 10 6.52 9.26 20.53
CA LYS A 10 6.07 10.04 21.69
C LYS A 10 5.54 11.43 21.34
N ASP A 11 6.04 12.01 20.26
CA ASP A 11 5.62 13.31 19.73
C ASP A 11 4.41 13.20 18.78
N ASN A 12 3.88 11.99 18.53
CA ASN A 12 2.79 11.73 17.58
C ASN A 12 3.12 12.26 16.16
N ARG A 13 4.34 12.03 15.67
CA ARG A 13 4.78 12.48 14.34
C ARG A 13 4.12 11.71 13.22
N ILE A 14 3.78 10.44 13.46
CA ILE A 14 3.14 9.54 12.49
C ILE A 14 1.88 8.89 13.06
N SER A 15 1.33 9.44 14.14
CA SER A 15 0.12 8.94 14.81
C SER A 15 -0.69 10.09 15.39
N TYR A 16 -1.89 9.78 15.89
CA TYR A 16 -2.73 10.70 16.64
C TYR A 16 -2.95 10.19 18.05
N ALA A 17 -2.98 11.11 19.01
CA ALA A 17 -3.27 10.81 20.40
C ALA A 17 -4.77 10.85 20.73
N THR A 18 -5.59 11.50 19.89
CA THR A 18 -7.04 11.58 20.13
C THR A 18 -7.67 10.21 19.96
N PHE A 19 -8.67 9.91 20.79
CA PHE A 19 -9.35 8.62 20.78
C PHE A 19 -9.90 8.31 19.38
N SER A 20 -10.65 9.24 18.78
CA SER A 20 -11.27 9.04 17.47
C SER A 20 -10.22 8.75 16.39
N GLU A 21 -9.25 9.64 16.18
CA GLU A 21 -8.26 9.49 15.08
C GLU A 21 -7.40 8.25 15.26
N ARG A 22 -7.10 7.84 16.50
CA ARG A 22 -6.36 6.61 16.79
C ARG A 22 -7.13 5.39 16.29
N TYR A 23 -8.42 5.27 16.57
CA TYR A 23 -9.23 4.14 16.10
C TYR A 23 -9.49 4.18 14.60
N HIS A 24 -9.67 5.37 14.01
CA HIS A 24 -9.74 5.50 12.55
C HIS A 24 -8.44 5.02 11.87
N SER A 25 -7.28 5.38 12.43
CA SER A 25 -5.98 4.92 11.93
C SER A 25 -5.82 3.40 12.08
N GLN A 26 -6.31 2.82 13.16
CA GLN A 26 -6.33 1.37 13.36
C GLN A 26 -7.27 0.66 12.37
N THR A 27 -8.44 1.23 12.05
CA THR A 27 -9.33 0.67 11.03
C THR A 27 -8.65 0.59 9.67
N TRP A 28 -7.93 1.65 9.26
CA TRP A 28 -7.13 1.62 8.03
C TRP A 28 -6.01 0.60 8.08
N LEU A 29 -5.34 0.45 9.22
CA LEU A 29 -4.34 -0.60 9.41
C LEU A 29 -4.96 -2.01 9.29
N HIS A 30 -6.14 -2.24 9.86
CA HIS A 30 -6.84 -3.51 9.70
C HIS A 30 -7.27 -3.74 8.25
N PHE A 31 -7.71 -2.70 7.55
CA PHE A 31 -8.03 -2.77 6.12
C PHE A 31 -6.79 -3.11 5.28
N HIS A 32 -5.63 -2.55 5.61
CA HIS A 32 -4.36 -2.96 5.01
C HIS A 32 -4.05 -4.44 5.29
N MET A 33 -4.00 -4.84 6.56
CA MET A 33 -3.59 -6.17 7.01
C MET A 33 -4.51 -7.29 6.53
N SER A 34 -5.82 -7.03 6.41
CA SER A 34 -6.81 -8.04 5.99
C SER A 34 -7.26 -7.89 4.53
N GLY A 35 -6.93 -6.76 3.89
CA GLY A 35 -7.31 -6.42 2.52
C GLY A 35 -6.10 -6.27 1.61
N GLN A 36 -5.30 -5.22 1.74
CA GLN A 36 -4.19 -5.02 0.80
C GLN A 36 -3.15 -6.14 0.85
N ASP A 37 -2.58 -6.40 2.03
CA ASP A 37 -1.49 -7.36 2.24
C ASP A 37 -1.79 -8.73 1.59
N PRO A 38 -2.83 -9.46 2.04
CA PRO A 38 -3.04 -10.84 1.58
C PRO A 38 -3.44 -10.90 0.10
N TYR A 39 -4.26 -9.96 -0.39
CA TYR A 39 -4.77 -10.05 -1.75
C TYR A 39 -3.74 -9.61 -2.80
N TYR A 40 -2.88 -8.64 -2.49
CA TYR A 40 -1.73 -8.34 -3.35
C TYR A 40 -0.72 -9.49 -3.36
N GLY A 41 -0.49 -10.12 -2.20
CA GLY A 41 0.35 -11.32 -2.10
C GLY A 41 -0.17 -12.47 -2.96
N GLN A 42 -1.48 -12.75 -2.91
CA GLN A 42 -2.10 -13.79 -3.74
C GLN A 42 -2.06 -13.45 -5.23
N ALA A 43 -2.30 -12.20 -5.61
CA ALA A 43 -2.12 -11.77 -7.00
C ALA A 43 -0.69 -12.03 -7.47
N GLY A 44 0.31 -11.64 -6.67
CA GLY A 44 1.71 -11.91 -6.96
C GLY A 44 2.02 -13.40 -7.09
N TRP A 45 1.47 -14.23 -6.22
CA TRP A 45 1.63 -15.68 -6.26
C TRP A 45 1.08 -16.29 -7.55
N PHE A 46 -0.18 -16.03 -7.89
CA PHE A 46 -0.81 -16.60 -9.09
C PHE A 46 -0.23 -16.06 -10.40
N VAL A 47 0.28 -14.83 -10.41
CA VAL A 47 0.90 -14.22 -11.61
C VAL A 47 2.35 -14.68 -11.81
N ARG A 48 3.12 -14.87 -10.73
CA ARG A 48 4.59 -15.02 -10.83
C ARG A 48 5.15 -16.34 -10.32
N SER A 49 4.45 -17.04 -9.44
CA SER A 49 5.02 -18.15 -8.66
C SER A 49 4.26 -19.46 -8.79
N HIS A 50 2.96 -19.40 -9.06
CA HIS A 50 2.15 -20.60 -9.16
C HIS A 50 2.51 -21.43 -10.41
N LEU A 51 2.60 -22.75 -10.23
CA LEU A 51 2.85 -23.67 -11.32
C LEU A 51 1.57 -23.84 -12.15
N GLY A 52 1.60 -23.34 -13.37
CA GLY A 52 0.45 -23.35 -14.27
C GLY A 52 -0.41 -22.09 -14.17
N ASN A 53 -1.15 -21.81 -15.24
CA ASN A 53 -1.99 -20.63 -15.34
C ASN A 53 -3.41 -20.94 -14.86
N VAL A 54 -3.91 -20.15 -13.90
CA VAL A 54 -5.29 -20.23 -13.39
C VAL A 54 -5.98 -18.88 -13.63
N PRO A 55 -6.53 -18.64 -14.85
CA PRO A 55 -7.04 -17.32 -15.22
C PRO A 55 -8.13 -16.78 -14.28
N SER A 56 -8.99 -17.66 -13.76
CA SER A 56 -10.06 -17.26 -12.82
C SER A 56 -9.51 -16.76 -11.48
N ALA A 57 -8.41 -17.33 -10.98
CA ALA A 57 -7.77 -16.86 -9.76
C ALA A 57 -7.06 -15.53 -9.98
N ILE A 58 -6.31 -15.40 -11.08
CA ILE A 58 -5.65 -14.15 -11.47
C ILE A 58 -6.67 -13.02 -11.56
N GLU A 59 -7.78 -13.25 -12.27
CA GLU A 59 -8.82 -12.24 -12.45
C GLU A 59 -9.53 -11.90 -11.14
N ARG A 60 -9.77 -12.89 -10.27
CA ARG A 60 -10.31 -12.64 -8.93
C ARG A 60 -9.41 -11.69 -8.12
N TYR A 61 -8.11 -11.96 -8.06
CA TYR A 61 -7.19 -11.14 -7.25
C TYR A 61 -6.91 -9.78 -7.89
N ARG A 62 -6.86 -9.69 -9.22
CA ARG A 62 -6.82 -8.40 -9.93
C ARG A 62 -8.00 -7.51 -9.57
N ASN A 63 -9.21 -8.06 -9.59
CA ASN A 63 -10.41 -7.30 -9.23
C ASN A 63 -10.40 -6.84 -7.78
N GLU A 64 -9.83 -7.64 -6.87
CA GLU A 64 -9.70 -7.23 -5.48
C GLU A 64 -8.67 -6.11 -5.27
N ILE A 65 -7.57 -6.11 -6.03
CA ILE A 65 -6.62 -4.98 -6.08
C ILE A 65 -7.36 -3.71 -6.52
N ARG A 66 -8.14 -3.78 -7.60
CA ARG A 66 -8.96 -2.66 -8.09
C ARG A 66 -9.96 -2.19 -7.03
N ARG A 67 -10.63 -3.11 -6.34
CA ARG A 67 -11.57 -2.77 -5.25
C ARG A 67 -10.87 -2.02 -4.13
N ILE A 68 -9.71 -2.49 -3.67
CA ILE A 68 -8.93 -1.87 -2.59
C ILE A 68 -8.43 -0.48 -2.99
N THR A 69 -7.86 -0.36 -4.20
CA THR A 69 -7.40 0.93 -4.72
C THR A 69 -8.57 1.90 -4.91
N GLY A 70 -9.74 1.41 -5.34
CA GLY A 70 -10.97 2.20 -5.41
C GLY A 70 -11.47 2.69 -4.05
N VAL A 71 -11.38 1.88 -2.99
CA VAL A 71 -11.71 2.31 -1.62
C VAL A 71 -10.79 3.45 -1.18
N LEU A 72 -9.47 3.31 -1.38
CA LEU A 72 -8.51 4.38 -1.08
C LEU A 72 -8.83 5.66 -1.87
N GLY A 73 -9.06 5.52 -3.18
CA GLY A 73 -9.41 6.64 -4.06
C GLY A 73 -10.70 7.35 -3.66
N SER A 74 -11.69 6.60 -3.15
CA SER A 74 -12.97 7.19 -2.69
C SER A 74 -12.79 8.16 -1.51
N VAL A 75 -11.86 7.84 -0.60
CA VAL A 75 -11.58 8.67 0.58
C VAL A 75 -10.63 9.81 0.23
N LEU A 76 -9.56 9.50 -0.50
CA LEU A 76 -8.52 10.47 -0.88
C LEU A 76 -8.98 11.49 -1.92
N ARG A 77 -10.14 11.27 -2.56
CA ARG A 77 -10.80 12.28 -3.39
C ARG A 77 -11.17 13.53 -2.59
N ASN A 78 -11.58 13.35 -1.34
CA ASN A 78 -12.08 14.43 -0.49
C ASN A 78 -11.11 14.81 0.65
N GLN A 79 -10.02 14.06 0.82
CA GLN A 79 -9.07 14.22 1.92
C GLN A 79 -7.64 14.13 1.42
N THR A 80 -6.71 14.81 2.09
CA THR A 80 -5.28 14.73 1.76
C THR A 80 -4.66 13.43 2.23
N TRP A 81 -5.05 12.97 3.42
CA TRP A 81 -4.59 11.78 4.12
C TRP A 81 -5.76 10.88 4.48
N LEU A 82 -5.51 9.62 4.80
CA LEU A 82 -6.56 8.67 5.16
C LEU A 82 -7.25 8.99 6.50
N VAL A 83 -6.55 9.70 7.38
CA VAL A 83 -7.05 10.16 8.67
C VAL A 83 -6.52 11.56 8.95
N GLY A 84 -7.41 12.47 9.33
CA GLY A 84 -7.05 13.80 9.80
C GLY A 84 -6.34 14.66 8.75
N ASP A 85 -5.35 15.42 9.21
CA ASP A 85 -4.64 16.47 8.49
C ASP A 85 -3.16 16.17 8.18
N LYS A 86 -2.62 15.01 8.61
CA LYS A 86 -1.22 14.65 8.39
C LYS A 86 -1.02 13.19 7.98
N CYS A 87 0.12 12.93 7.34
CA CYS A 87 0.56 11.58 7.01
C CYS A 87 0.85 10.78 8.29
N THR A 88 0.21 9.62 8.42
CA THR A 88 0.40 8.72 9.56
C THR A 88 0.82 7.33 9.12
N TYR A 89 1.05 6.44 10.08
CA TYR A 89 1.25 5.02 9.80
C TYR A 89 0.09 4.39 9.01
N ALA A 90 -1.13 4.96 9.10
CA ALA A 90 -2.28 4.50 8.35
C ALA A 90 -2.10 4.73 6.85
N ASP A 91 -1.38 5.78 6.43
CA ASP A 91 -1.03 6.01 5.03
C ASP A 91 0.20 5.20 4.63
N LEU A 92 1.24 5.25 5.46
CA LEU A 92 2.56 4.71 5.16
C LEU A 92 2.57 3.20 4.94
N CYS A 93 1.68 2.44 5.57
CA CYS A 93 1.63 0.99 5.38
C CYS A 93 1.28 0.60 3.93
N PHE A 94 0.52 1.41 3.20
CA PHE A 94 0.05 1.05 1.86
C PHE A 94 1.09 1.25 0.75
N VAL A 95 2.08 2.13 0.96
CA VAL A 95 3.05 2.53 -0.08
C VAL A 95 3.82 1.36 -0.69
N PRO A 96 4.39 0.43 0.11
CA PRO A 96 5.21 -0.66 -0.43
C PRO A 96 4.44 -1.58 -1.37
N TRP A 97 3.12 -1.70 -1.16
CA TRP A 97 2.23 -2.52 -1.99
C TRP A 97 1.61 -1.75 -3.15
N GLN A 98 1.23 -0.48 -2.96
CA GLN A 98 0.55 0.29 -4.01
C GLN A 98 1.41 0.49 -5.27
N LYS A 99 2.73 0.46 -5.13
CA LYS A 99 3.63 0.47 -6.31
C LYS A 99 3.41 -0.72 -7.27
N TRP A 100 2.87 -1.83 -6.77
CA TRP A 100 2.59 -3.04 -7.56
C TRP A 100 1.19 -3.03 -8.18
N ALA A 101 0.35 -2.06 -7.83
CA ALA A 101 -1.03 -2.03 -8.31
C ALA A 101 -1.14 -1.95 -9.84
N PRO A 102 -0.33 -1.16 -10.60
CA PRO A 102 -0.37 -1.20 -12.06
C PRO A 102 -0.03 -2.58 -12.63
N ILE A 103 0.97 -3.25 -12.05
CA ILE A 103 1.46 -4.55 -12.52
C ILE A 103 0.44 -5.68 -12.23
N LEU A 104 -0.19 -5.66 -11.06
CA LEU A 104 -1.05 -6.75 -10.59
C LEU A 104 -2.55 -6.48 -10.80
N GLY A 105 -2.94 -5.21 -10.82
CA GLY A 105 -4.32 -4.71 -10.91
C GLY A 105 -4.77 -4.30 -12.32
N GLY A 106 -3.84 -4.25 -13.28
CA GLY A 106 -4.07 -3.81 -14.66
C GLY A 106 -3.53 -2.39 -14.90
N ASP A 107 -3.07 -2.15 -16.13
CA ASP A 107 -2.35 -0.93 -16.49
C ASP A 107 -3.23 0.34 -16.38
N ASP A 108 -4.55 0.21 -16.52
CA ASP A 108 -5.51 1.32 -16.42
C ASP A 108 -5.82 1.75 -14.97
N ILE A 109 -5.31 1.04 -13.97
CA ILE A 109 -5.69 1.26 -12.57
C ILE A 109 -5.30 2.66 -12.06
N GLY A 110 -4.22 3.24 -12.57
CA GLY A 110 -3.78 4.59 -12.22
C GLY A 110 -4.78 5.65 -12.70
N ASP A 111 -5.25 5.51 -13.94
CA ASP A 111 -6.25 6.41 -14.51
C ASP A 111 -7.62 6.22 -13.83
N ALA A 112 -8.00 4.97 -13.53
CA ALA A 112 -9.26 4.65 -12.88
C ALA A 112 -9.31 5.16 -11.42
N PHE A 113 -8.17 5.14 -10.72
CA PHE A 113 -8.05 5.51 -9.31
C PHE A 113 -6.79 6.35 -9.08
N PRO A 114 -6.82 7.65 -9.39
CA PRO A 114 -5.64 8.51 -9.31
C PRO A 114 -5.22 8.74 -7.85
N LEU A 115 -4.14 8.07 -7.44
CA LEU A 115 -3.54 8.14 -6.11
C LEU A 115 -2.16 8.83 -6.11
N GLU A 116 -1.74 9.37 -7.24
CA GLU A 116 -0.38 9.91 -7.47
C GLU A 116 -0.04 11.00 -6.47
N ARG A 117 -0.98 11.93 -6.21
CA ARG A 117 -0.79 12.99 -5.22
C ARG A 117 -0.38 12.42 -3.87
N TRP A 118 -1.18 11.48 -3.35
CA TRP A 118 -0.98 10.89 -2.02
C TRP A 118 0.32 10.07 -1.96
N ILE A 119 0.60 9.26 -2.99
CA ILE A 119 1.85 8.51 -3.10
C ILE A 119 3.06 9.46 -3.16
N ASN A 120 3.00 10.53 -3.96
CA ASN A 120 4.08 11.48 -4.14
C ASN A 120 4.36 12.28 -2.86
N GLU A 121 3.33 12.66 -2.10
CA GLU A 121 3.53 13.30 -0.80
C GLU A 121 4.27 12.37 0.18
N MET A 122 3.95 11.07 0.20
CA MET A 122 4.69 10.11 1.04
C MET A 122 6.12 9.88 0.55
N LYS A 123 6.35 9.83 -0.77
CA LYS A 123 7.69 9.67 -1.36
C LYS A 123 8.65 10.80 -1.01
N LYS A 124 8.16 12.01 -0.70
CA LYS A 124 9.01 13.12 -0.21
C LYS A 124 9.68 12.81 1.13
N ARG A 125 9.21 11.82 1.89
CA ARG A 125 9.81 11.42 3.16
C ARG A 125 11.07 10.59 2.90
N PRO A 126 12.24 10.95 3.44
CA PRO A 126 13.49 10.22 3.18
C PRO A 126 13.42 8.71 3.47
N ALA A 127 12.71 8.32 4.54
CA ALA A 127 12.54 6.91 4.88
C ALA A 127 11.72 6.13 3.84
N VAL A 128 10.72 6.76 3.22
CA VAL A 128 9.88 6.12 2.19
C VAL A 128 10.68 6.00 0.89
N ALA A 129 11.35 7.07 0.47
CA ALA A 129 12.23 7.04 -0.70
C ALA A 129 13.27 5.92 -0.60
N LYS A 130 13.97 5.85 0.55
CA LYS A 130 14.95 4.80 0.82
C LYS A 130 14.37 3.38 0.68
N VAL A 131 13.18 3.13 1.24
CA VAL A 131 12.54 1.80 1.14
C VAL A 131 12.21 1.43 -0.30
N LEU A 132 11.73 2.39 -1.10
CA LEU A 132 11.42 2.15 -2.51
C LEU A 132 12.69 1.88 -3.33
N GLU A 133 13.76 2.65 -3.10
CA GLU A 133 15.08 2.44 -3.71
C GLU A 133 15.67 1.08 -3.33
N ASP A 134 15.61 0.70 -2.04
CA ASP A 134 16.09 -0.60 -1.57
C ASP A 134 15.33 -1.76 -2.25
N GLN A 135 14.02 -1.61 -2.45
CA GLN A 135 13.22 -2.60 -3.17
C GLN A 135 13.56 -2.67 -4.67
N GLU A 136 13.81 -1.53 -5.32
CA GLU A 136 14.23 -1.50 -6.72
C GLU A 136 15.59 -2.17 -6.91
N ARG A 137 16.55 -1.89 -6.01
CA ARG A 137 17.86 -2.55 -6.00
C ARG A 137 17.72 -4.07 -5.84
N ALA A 138 16.93 -4.52 -4.87
CA ALA A 138 16.70 -5.95 -4.65
C ALA A 138 16.06 -6.66 -5.87
N LEU A 139 15.15 -5.98 -6.57
CA LEU A 139 14.54 -6.50 -7.80
C LEU A 139 15.55 -6.59 -8.96
N ALA A 140 16.43 -5.61 -9.10
CA ALA A 140 17.48 -5.62 -10.11
C ALA A 140 18.48 -6.76 -9.85
N GLU A 141 18.93 -6.93 -8.60
CA GLU A 141 19.81 -8.04 -8.20
C GLU A 141 19.18 -9.40 -8.46
N SER A 142 17.89 -9.58 -8.14
CA SER A 142 17.17 -10.83 -8.39
C SER A 142 17.03 -11.16 -9.88
N LYS A 143 16.86 -10.16 -10.75
CA LYS A 143 16.81 -10.37 -12.20
C LYS A 143 18.17 -10.82 -12.74
N ASN A 144 19.24 -10.12 -12.36
CA ASN A 144 20.60 -10.43 -12.79
C ASN A 144 21.07 -11.82 -12.31
N ALA A 145 20.60 -12.31 -11.16
CA ALA A 145 20.91 -13.65 -10.67
C ALA A 145 20.12 -14.77 -11.37
N SER A 146 19.09 -14.43 -12.15
CA SER A 146 18.22 -15.37 -12.86
C SER A 146 18.53 -15.46 -14.36
N GLU A 147 19.47 -14.62 -14.85
CA GLU A 147 20.04 -14.62 -16.20
C GLU A 147 21.37 -15.38 -16.22
#